data_AF-A0A954JVK1-F1
#
_entry.id   AF-A0A954JVK1-F1
#
_cell.length_a   1.000
_cell.length_b   1.000
_cell.length_c   1.000
_cell.angle_alpha   90.00
_cell.angle_beta   90.00
_cell.angle_gamma   90.00
#
_symmetry.space_group_name_H-M   'P 1'
#
loop_
_entity.id
_entity.type
_entity.pdbx_description
1 polymer ?
#
loop_
_entity_poly.entity_id
_entity_poly.type
_entity_poly.pdbx_seq_one_letter_code
_entity_poly.pdbx_strand_id
1 'polypeptide(L)'
;MLVRIIPICILILCSCSSLAEAGMPSASIDLTEIAQLRLQSISFFLLLFLLSAWGLKKLWNMLARDFPKLPVITFKTALAGTFLWGLMFLFVLTMISGARELLTPGAWEKDGRTYRLTDSESEQETKAAAEALLKERRSKLAELRSALFMHVATHDGNYPAKIED
;
A
#
# COMPACT_ATOMS: atom_id res chain seq x y z
N MET A 1 -6.02 10.02 36.51
CA MET A 1 -5.58 9.97 35.09
C MET A 1 -6.63 10.50 34.10
N LEU A 2 -7.94 10.31 34.36
CA LEU A 2 -9.05 10.78 33.50
C LEU A 2 -9.14 12.31 33.32
N VAL A 3 -8.86 13.10 34.36
CA VAL A 3 -9.04 14.58 34.34
C VAL A 3 -8.12 15.30 33.35
N ARG A 4 -7.00 14.69 32.94
CA ARG A 4 -6.06 15.26 31.95
C ARG A 4 -6.39 14.90 30.51
N ILE A 5 -7.25 13.91 30.28
CA ILE A 5 -7.64 13.44 28.94
C ILE A 5 -8.82 14.27 28.41
N ILE A 6 -9.70 14.70 29.31
CA ILE A 6 -10.87 15.54 29.01
C ILE A 6 -10.51 16.86 28.29
N PRO A 7 -9.52 17.67 28.75
CA PRO A 7 -9.17 18.90 28.03
C PRO A 7 -8.53 18.63 26.66
N ILE A 8 -7.81 17.51 26.51
CA ILE A 8 -7.19 17.11 25.24
C ILE A 8 -8.27 16.69 24.23
N CYS A 9 -9.27 15.92 24.66
CA CYS A 9 -10.41 15.57 23.83
C CYS A 9 -11.23 16.81 23.44
N ILE A 10 -11.48 17.74 24.37
CA ILE A 10 -12.20 19.00 24.08
C ILE A 10 -11.43 19.86 23.07
N LEU A 11 -10.10 19.94 23.19
CA LEU A 11 -9.26 20.72 22.29
C LEU A 11 -9.19 20.10 20.88
N ILE A 12 -9.23 18.76 20.79
CA ILE A 12 -9.35 18.03 19.51
C ILE A 12 -10.75 18.21 18.90
N LEU A 13 -11.82 18.13 19.70
CA LEU A 13 -13.21 18.31 19.24
C LEU A 13 -13.49 19.76 18.78
N CYS A 14 -12.91 20.78 19.42
CA CYS A 14 -13.04 22.17 18.98
C CYS A 14 -12.32 22.44 17.65
N SER A 15 -11.27 21.68 17.34
CA SER A 15 -10.49 21.82 16.10
C SER A 15 -11.22 21.26 14.85
N CYS A 16 -12.34 20.54 15.05
CA CYS A 16 -13.18 19.99 13.98
C CYS A 16 -14.37 20.88 13.59
N SER A 17 -14.37 22.16 13.97
CA SER A 17 -15.43 23.09 13.56
C SER A 17 -15.37 23.28 12.04
N SER A 18 -16.28 22.65 11.30
CA SER A 18 -16.44 22.94 9.88
C SER A 18 -16.86 24.39 9.76
N LEU A 19 -16.15 25.17 8.94
CA LEU A 19 -16.59 26.50 8.57
C LEU A 19 -17.98 26.36 7.93
N ALA A 20 -18.98 27.01 8.52
CA ALA A 20 -20.28 27.17 7.90
C ALA A 20 -20.09 28.04 6.65
N GLU A 21 -20.18 27.40 5.49
CA GLU A 21 -19.82 27.95 4.19
C GLU A 21 -21.01 28.74 3.62
N ALA A 22 -21.11 30.01 4.03
CA ALA A 22 -22.03 30.97 3.45
C ALA A 22 -21.38 31.63 2.23
N GLY A 23 -21.49 30.99 1.06
CA GLY A 23 -21.61 31.60 -0.28
C GLY A 23 -20.65 32.72 -0.74
N MET A 24 -19.53 33.00 -0.06
CA MET A 24 -18.52 33.92 -0.53
C MET A 24 -17.38 33.13 -1.19
N PRO A 25 -16.86 33.55 -2.35
CA PRO A 25 -15.64 32.98 -2.90
C PRO A 25 -14.50 33.33 -1.95
N SER A 26 -14.22 32.43 -1.02
CA SER A 26 -13.07 32.52 -0.16
C SER A 26 -11.85 32.51 -1.06
N ALA A 27 -11.07 33.57 -1.00
CA ALA A 27 -9.67 33.55 -1.38
C ALA A 27 -8.92 32.62 -0.42
N SER A 28 -9.24 31.32 -0.46
CA SER A 28 -8.44 30.29 0.15
C SER A 28 -7.12 30.31 -0.59
N ILE A 29 -6.04 30.52 0.17
CA ILE A 29 -4.68 30.20 -0.27
C ILE A 29 -4.66 28.67 -0.35
N ASP A 30 -5.31 28.12 -1.37
CA ASP A 30 -5.37 26.69 -1.58
C ASP A 30 -4.00 26.25 -2.03
N LEU A 31 -3.42 25.35 -1.24
CA LEU A 31 -2.25 24.62 -1.67
C LEU A 31 -2.61 23.89 -2.96
N THR A 32 -1.70 23.89 -3.94
CA THR A 32 -1.84 23.05 -5.13
C THR A 32 -2.24 21.65 -4.72
N GLU A 33 -3.19 21.01 -5.42
CA GLU A 33 -3.73 19.69 -5.06
C GLU A 33 -2.63 18.66 -4.74
N ILE A 34 -1.52 18.70 -5.50
CA ILE A 34 -0.32 17.90 -5.26
C ILE A 34 0.30 18.14 -3.88
N ALA A 35 0.43 19.40 -3.46
CA ALA A 35 0.98 19.74 -2.14
C ALA A 35 0.04 19.28 -1.02
N GLN A 36 -1.27 19.41 -1.20
CA GLN A 36 -2.27 18.94 -0.23
C GLN A 36 -2.20 17.40 -0.06
N LEU A 37 -2.14 16.65 -1.16
CA LEU A 37 -2.00 15.19 -1.15
C LEU A 37 -0.71 14.73 -0.45
N ARG A 38 0.40 15.44 -0.69
CA ARG A 38 1.69 15.16 -0.02
C ARG A 38 1.61 15.45 1.48
N LEU A 39 1.02 16.58 1.87
CA LEU A 39 0.89 16.98 3.27
C LEU A 39 0.00 16.01 4.06
N GLN A 40 -1.10 15.56 3.46
CA GLN A 40 -1.95 14.52 4.04
C GLN A 40 -1.18 13.21 4.25
N SER A 41 -0.43 12.77 3.25
CA SER A 41 0.40 11.56 3.34
C SER A 41 1.44 11.68 4.46
N ILE A 42 2.19 12.79 4.50
CA ILE A 42 3.20 13.06 5.53
C ILE A 42 2.56 13.04 6.93
N SER A 43 1.40 13.68 7.07
CA SER A 43 0.66 13.75 8.34
C SER A 43 0.22 12.37 8.81
N PHE A 44 -0.31 11.54 7.90
CA PHE A 44 -0.70 10.17 8.20
C PHE A 44 0.49 9.32 8.65
N PHE A 45 1.61 9.37 7.92
CA PHE A 45 2.82 8.62 8.29
C PHE A 45 3.42 9.10 9.60
N LEU A 46 3.42 10.40 9.85
CA LEU A 46 3.91 10.99 11.10
C LEU A 46 3.05 10.53 12.28
N LEU A 47 1.72 10.53 12.14
CA LEU A 47 0.81 10.02 13.15
C LEU A 47 1.04 8.53 13.42
N LEU A 48 1.13 7.71 12.36
CA LEU A 48 1.39 6.27 12.48
C LEU A 48 2.73 5.99 13.17
N PHE A 49 3.77 6.77 12.83
CA PHE A 49 5.08 6.69 13.46
C PHE A 49 5.03 7.01 14.96
N LEU A 50 4.33 8.10 15.34
CA LEU A 50 4.11 8.45 16.74
C LEU A 50 3.33 7.37 17.49
N LEU A 51 2.32 6.77 16.85
CA LEU A 51 1.54 5.67 17.41
C LEU A 51 2.41 4.43 17.66
N SER A 52 3.28 4.10 16.71
CA SER A 52 4.23 2.99 16.82
C SER A 52 5.20 3.20 17.97
N ALA A 53 5.80 4.39 18.10
CA ALA A 53 6.66 4.75 19.22
C ALA A 53 5.93 4.67 20.58
N TRP A 54 4.67 5.09 20.62
CA TRP A 54 3.83 4.96 21.80
C TRP A 54 3.55 3.49 22.15
N GLY A 55 3.27 2.66 21.13
CA GLY A 55 3.13 1.21 21.28
C GLY A 55 4.39 0.57 21.86
N LEU A 56 5.56 0.86 21.29
CA LEU A 56 6.85 0.37 21.79
C LEU A 56 7.05 0.75 23.26
N LYS A 57 6.81 2.02 23.61
CA LYS A 57 6.89 2.49 24.99
C LYS A 57 5.97 1.70 25.93
N LYS A 58 4.71 1.49 25.53
CA LYS A 58 3.72 0.79 26.34
C LYS A 58 4.10 -0.67 26.53
N LEU A 59 4.51 -1.37 25.48
CA LEU A 59 4.93 -2.76 25.54
C LEU A 59 6.19 -2.93 26.39
N TRP A 60 7.20 -2.08 26.19
CA TRP A 60 8.44 -2.12 26.96
C TRP A 60 8.18 -1.89 28.45
N ASN A 61 7.39 -0.87 28.79
CA ASN A 61 7.07 -0.58 30.18
C ASN A 61 6.11 -1.59 30.80
N MET A 62 5.33 -2.32 30.00
CA MET A 62 4.57 -3.47 30.47
C MET A 62 5.52 -4.60 30.86
N LEU A 63 6.49 -4.93 30.00
CA LEU A 63 7.50 -5.96 30.26
C LEU A 63 8.44 -5.59 31.43
N ALA A 64 8.81 -4.33 31.55
CA ALA A 64 9.68 -3.85 32.64
C ALA A 64 9.02 -3.97 34.03
N ARG A 65 7.70 -4.17 34.11
CA ARG A 65 7.03 -4.46 35.39
C ARG A 65 7.35 -5.86 35.90
N ASP A 66 7.51 -6.82 34.99
CA ASP A 66 7.73 -8.23 35.33
C ASP A 66 9.23 -8.54 35.52
N PHE A 67 10.12 -7.68 34.99
CA PHE A 67 11.57 -7.86 35.07
C PHE A 67 12.25 -6.66 35.77
N PRO A 68 12.67 -6.80 37.04
CA PRO A 68 13.24 -5.70 37.82
C PRO A 68 14.60 -5.19 37.31
N LYS A 69 15.25 -5.89 36.37
CA LYS A 69 16.49 -5.46 35.72
C LYS A 69 16.27 -4.52 34.53
N LEU A 70 15.05 -4.38 34.02
CA LEU A 70 14.80 -3.58 32.81
C LEU A 70 14.55 -2.11 33.15
N PRO A 71 15.19 -1.15 32.44
CA PRO A 71 14.94 0.27 32.64
C PRO A 71 13.58 0.68 32.07
N VAL A 72 12.87 1.55 32.79
CA VAL A 72 11.63 2.18 32.31
C VAL A 72 11.98 3.24 31.27
N ILE A 73 11.37 3.16 30.09
CA ILE A 73 11.68 4.09 29.00
C ILE A 73 10.68 5.26 28.91
N THR A 74 11.21 6.44 28.59
CA THR A 74 10.41 7.64 28.32
C THR A 74 9.93 7.65 26.86
N PHE A 75 8.93 8.49 26.54
CA PHE A 75 8.44 8.61 25.16
C PHE A 75 9.52 9.10 24.19
N LYS A 76 10.40 10.00 24.62
CA LYS A 76 11.54 10.48 23.81
C LYS A 76 12.49 9.34 23.45
N THR A 77 12.79 8.49 24.43
CA THR A 77 13.65 7.31 24.23
C THR A 77 13.01 6.30 23.28
N ALA A 78 11.70 6.04 23.44
CA ALA A 78 10.97 5.14 22.55
C ALA A 78 10.93 5.68 21.10
N LEU A 79 10.71 6.98 20.94
CA LEU A 79 10.68 7.65 19.63
C LEU A 79 12.05 7.64 18.95
N ALA A 80 13.12 7.94 19.70
CA ALA A 80 14.49 7.83 19.19
C ALA A 80 14.84 6.39 18.82
N GLY A 81 14.41 5.43 19.64
CA GLY A 81 14.59 3.99 19.39
C GLY A 81 13.89 3.54 18.12
N THR A 82 12.61 3.87 17.93
CA THR A 82 11.87 3.54 16.70
C THR A 82 12.46 4.22 15.47
N PHE A 83 12.90 5.48 15.60
CA PHE A 83 13.56 6.20 14.51
C PHE A 83 14.88 5.52 14.09
N LEU A 84 15.74 5.23 15.07
CA LEU A 84 17.03 4.59 14.83
C LEU A 84 16.86 3.19 14.24
N TRP A 85 15.88 2.44 14.71
CA TRP A 85 15.54 1.12 14.17
C TRP A 85 15.07 1.23 12.71
N GLY A 86 14.23 2.22 12.40
CA GLY A 86 13.83 2.52 11.02
C GLY A 86 15.01 2.86 10.12
N LEU A 87 15.95 3.69 10.59
CA LEU A 87 17.16 4.04 9.85
C LEU A 87 18.08 2.84 9.62
N MET A 88 18.23 1.96 10.61
CA MET A 88 18.98 0.71 10.48
C MET A 88 18.35 -0.19 9.41
N PHE A 89 17.02 -0.35 9.40
CA PHE A 89 16.35 -1.12 8.34
C PHE A 89 16.50 -0.47 6.98
N LEU A 90 16.39 0.86 6.89
CA LEU A 90 16.62 1.58 5.65
C LEU A 90 18.02 1.26 5.10
N PHE A 91 19.04 1.33 5.95
CA PHE A 91 20.42 0.99 5.60
C PHE A 91 20.55 -0.45 5.08
N VAL A 92 19.96 -1.42 5.79
CA VAL A 92 19.97 -2.83 5.38
C VAL A 92 19.25 -3.02 4.04
N LEU A 93 18.07 -2.44 3.86
CA LEU A 93 17.30 -2.54 2.63
C LEU A 93 18.04 -1.88 1.45
N THR A 94 18.71 -0.75 1.66
CA THR A 94 19.56 -0.13 0.64
C THR A 94 20.75 -1.02 0.27
N MET A 95 21.38 -1.68 1.24
CA MET A 95 22.48 -2.62 0.98
C MET A 95 22.01 -3.86 0.21
N ILE A 96 20.83 -4.40 0.53
CA ILE A 96 20.24 -5.52 -0.22
C ILE A 96 19.93 -5.11 -1.66
N SER A 97 19.37 -3.91 -1.86
CA SER A 97 19.12 -3.38 -3.21
C SER A 97 20.42 -3.20 -3.99
N GLY A 98 21.46 -2.64 -3.35
CA GLY A 98 22.78 -2.48 -3.97
C GLY A 98 23.44 -3.82 -4.31
N ALA A 99 23.34 -4.82 -3.44
CA ALA A 99 23.84 -6.16 -3.72
C ALA A 99 23.09 -6.82 -4.89
N ARG A 100 21.77 -6.63 -5.00
CA ARG A 100 20.99 -7.09 -6.15
C ARG A 100 21.48 -6.46 -7.44
N GLU A 101 21.76 -5.15 -7.45
CA GLU A 101 22.31 -4.47 -8.63
C GLU A 101 23.68 -5.02 -9.05
N LEU A 102 24.52 -5.40 -8.09
CA LEU A 102 25.81 -6.06 -8.39
C LEU A 102 25.64 -7.49 -8.95
N LEU A 103 24.60 -8.21 -8.54
CA LEU A 103 24.34 -9.59 -8.99
C LEU A 103 23.62 -9.66 -10.33
N THR A 104 22.94 -8.59 -10.77
CA THR A 104 22.30 -8.50 -12.09
C THR A 104 22.91 -7.37 -12.93
N PRO A 105 24.18 -7.51 -13.34
CA PRO A 105 24.82 -6.52 -14.20
C PRO A 105 24.05 -6.41 -15.52
N GLY A 106 23.66 -5.19 -15.90
CA GLY A 106 22.92 -4.93 -17.14
C GLY A 106 21.38 -5.04 -17.06
N ALA A 107 20.79 -5.22 -15.88
CA ALA A 107 19.33 -5.26 -15.70
C ALA A 107 18.62 -3.91 -15.98
N TRP A 108 19.38 -2.82 -16.09
CA TRP A 108 18.86 -1.48 -16.35
C TRP A 108 19.47 -0.94 -17.63
N GLU A 109 18.61 -0.65 -18.61
CA GLU A 109 19.00 0.01 -19.85
C GLU A 109 18.51 1.46 -19.83
N LYS A 110 19.34 2.37 -20.35
CA LYS A 110 19.01 3.80 -20.40
C LYS A 110 18.02 4.03 -21.54
N ASP A 111 16.80 4.44 -21.21
CA ASP A 111 15.74 4.80 -22.17
C ASP A 111 15.50 6.32 -22.12
N GLY A 112 16.23 7.05 -22.97
CA GLY A 112 16.17 8.51 -23.03
C GLY A 112 16.67 9.20 -21.75
N ARG A 113 15.74 9.80 -20.98
CA ARG A 113 16.01 10.52 -19.70
C ARG A 113 15.82 9.64 -18.47
N THR A 114 15.24 8.46 -18.62
CA THR A 114 14.91 7.52 -17.55
C THR A 114 15.61 6.18 -17.77
N TYR A 115 15.60 5.32 -16.76
CA TYR A 115 16.10 3.95 -16.89
C TYR A 115 14.90 3.00 -16.96
N ARG A 116 15.00 1.98 -17.81
CA ARG A 116 14.00 0.92 -17.95
C ARG A 116 14.64 -0.39 -17.54
N LEU A 117 13.91 -1.23 -16.80
CA LEU A 117 14.35 -2.60 -16.58
C LEU A 117 14.34 -3.34 -17.91
N THR A 118 15.41 -4.07 -18.19
CA THR A 118 15.44 -4.99 -19.32
C THR A 118 14.53 -6.16 -18.96
N ASP A 119 13.44 -6.34 -19.71
CA ASP A 119 12.60 -7.54 -19.58
C ASP A 119 13.53 -8.76 -19.74
N SER A 120 13.71 -9.53 -18.67
CA SER A 120 14.50 -10.75 -18.74
C SER A 120 13.83 -11.75 -19.68
N GLU A 121 14.60 -12.59 -20.37
CA GLU A 121 14.06 -13.64 -21.25
C GLU A 121 12.99 -14.48 -20.52
N SER A 122 13.18 -14.74 -19.22
CA SER A 122 12.20 -15.45 -18.39
C SER A 122 10.85 -14.71 -18.22
N GLU A 123 10.84 -13.38 -18.14
CA GLU A 123 9.61 -12.60 -18.05
C GLU A 123 8.89 -12.52 -19.41
N GLN A 124 9.64 -12.46 -20.51
CA GLN A 124 9.08 -12.52 -21.85
C GLN A 124 8.48 -13.90 -22.16
N GLU A 125 9.15 -14.98 -21.78
CA GLU A 125 8.62 -16.35 -21.89
C GLU A 125 7.35 -16.53 -21.06
N THR A 126 7.32 -16.00 -19.83
CA THR A 126 6.14 -16.09 -18.96
C THR A 126 4.96 -15.29 -19.53
N LYS A 127 5.21 -14.07 -20.05
CA LYS A 127 4.19 -13.25 -20.71
C LYS A 127 3.67 -13.92 -21.99
N ALA A 128 4.56 -14.45 -22.83
CA ALA A 128 4.20 -15.15 -24.06
C ALA A 128 3.39 -16.43 -23.80
N ALA A 129 3.76 -17.21 -22.77
CA ALA A 129 3.01 -18.37 -22.34
C ALA A 129 1.61 -17.99 -21.82
N ALA A 130 1.51 -16.91 -21.04
CA ALA A 130 0.21 -16.41 -20.56
C ALA A 130 -0.67 -15.92 -21.71
N GLU A 131 -0.11 -15.23 -22.70
CA GLU A 131 -0.83 -14.78 -23.89
C GLU A 131 -1.32 -15.94 -24.76
N ALA A 132 -0.50 -17.00 -24.91
CA ALA A 132 -0.90 -18.21 -25.62
C ALA A 132 -2.09 -18.90 -24.95
N LEU A 133 -2.07 -19.05 -23.62
CA LEU A 133 -3.18 -19.62 -22.84
C LEU A 133 -4.46 -18.78 -22.95
N LEU A 134 -4.34 -17.45 -22.92
CA LEU A 134 -5.50 -16.56 -23.10
C LEU A 134 -6.10 -16.68 -24.50
N LYS A 135 -5.26 -16.84 -25.53
CA LYS A 135 -5.71 -17.03 -26.92
C LYS A 135 -6.44 -18.35 -27.09
N GLU A 136 -5.92 -19.43 -26.51
CA GLU A 136 -6.57 -20.75 -26.51
C GLU A 136 -7.91 -20.73 -25.74
N ARG A 137 -7.96 -20.04 -24.60
CA ARG A 137 -9.21 -19.85 -23.85
C ARG A 137 -10.26 -19.12 -24.69
N ARG A 138 -9.86 -18.07 -25.41
CA ARG A 138 -10.78 -17.32 -26.29
C ARG A 138 -11.29 -18.17 -27.45
N SER A 139 -10.47 -19.03 -28.06
CA SER A 139 -10.93 -19.90 -29.13
C SER A 139 -11.93 -20.94 -28.62
N LYS A 140 -11.65 -21.58 -27.47
CA LYS A 140 -12.58 -22.52 -26.83
C LYS A 140 -13.91 -21.88 -26.45
N LEU A 141 -13.88 -20.65 -25.94
CA LEU A 141 -15.11 -19.89 -25.65
C LEU A 141 -15.87 -19.51 -26.91
N ALA A 142 -15.18 -19.20 -28.01
CA ALA A 142 -15.82 -18.89 -29.29
C ALA A 142 -16.51 -20.13 -29.89
N GLU A 143 -15.88 -21.30 -29.78
CA GLU A 143 -16.44 -22.59 -30.19
C GLU A 143 -17.65 -22.98 -29.35
N LEU A 144 -17.52 -22.90 -28.02
CA LEU A 144 -18.62 -23.14 -27.08
C LEU A 144 -19.80 -22.21 -27.35
N ARG A 145 -19.53 -20.93 -27.61
CA ARG A 145 -20.55 -19.96 -28.00
C ARG A 145 -21.30 -20.43 -29.25
N SER A 146 -20.60 -20.79 -30.33
CA SER A 146 -21.28 -21.28 -31.55
C SER A 146 -22.12 -22.54 -31.31
N ALA A 147 -21.60 -23.49 -30.52
CA ALA A 147 -22.34 -24.73 -30.20
C ALA A 147 -23.61 -24.44 -29.41
N LEU A 148 -23.55 -23.55 -28.42
CA LEU A 148 -24.71 -23.12 -27.64
C LEU A 148 -25.76 -22.42 -28.52
N PHE A 149 -25.34 -21.51 -29.41
CA PHE A 149 -26.26 -20.84 -30.33
C PHE A 149 -26.98 -21.82 -31.28
N MET A 150 -26.26 -22.82 -31.79
CA MET A 150 -26.86 -23.87 -32.63
C MET A 150 -27.86 -24.73 -31.86
N HIS A 151 -27.53 -25.10 -30.62
CA HIS A 151 -28.42 -25.89 -29.77
C HIS A 151 -29.72 -25.14 -29.48
N VAL A 152 -29.61 -23.87 -29.05
CA VAL A 152 -30.74 -22.98 -28.74
C VAL A 152 -31.65 -22.79 -29.97
N ALA A 153 -31.06 -22.63 -31.16
CA ALA A 153 -31.82 -22.52 -32.40
C ALA A 153 -32.63 -23.78 -32.75
N THR A 154 -32.19 -24.95 -32.27
CA THR A 154 -32.83 -26.25 -32.54
C THR A 154 -33.80 -26.66 -31.42
N HIS A 155 -33.66 -26.13 -30.21
CA HIS A 155 -34.39 -26.54 -29.00
C HIS A 155 -35.22 -25.40 -28.39
N ASP A 156 -36.01 -24.71 -29.23
CA ASP A 156 -37.03 -23.74 -28.80
C ASP A 156 -36.52 -22.64 -27.84
N GLY A 157 -35.26 -22.22 -28.01
CA GLY A 157 -34.66 -21.17 -27.18
C GLY A 157 -34.05 -21.64 -25.86
N ASN A 158 -34.07 -22.95 -25.56
CA ASN A 158 -33.53 -23.48 -24.31
C ASN A 158 -32.04 -23.85 -24.41
N TYR A 159 -31.29 -23.56 -23.35
CA TYR A 159 -29.89 -23.98 -23.19
C TYR A 159 -29.81 -25.44 -22.68
N PRO A 160 -28.72 -26.16 -22.97
CA PRO A 160 -28.55 -27.52 -22.48
C PRO A 160 -28.45 -27.53 -20.94
N ALA A 161 -29.26 -28.38 -20.28
CA ALA A 161 -29.33 -28.46 -18.82
C ALA A 161 -28.12 -29.19 -18.19
N LYS A 162 -27.40 -29.98 -18.99
CA LYS A 162 -26.16 -30.67 -18.64
C LYS A 162 -25.23 -30.73 -19.85
N ILE A 163 -23.93 -30.80 -19.58
CA ILE A 163 -22.92 -31.16 -20.58
C ILE A 163 -23.06 -32.67 -20.73
N GLU A 164 -23.54 -33.15 -21.89
CA GLU A 164 -23.47 -34.58 -22.22
C GLU A 164 -22.01 -34.90 -22.58
N ASP A 165 -21.49 -35.98 -22.00
CA ASP A 165 -20.09 -36.44 -22.08
C ASP A 165 -19.68 -36.86 -23.52
#